data_AF-A0A7W7GUN0-F1
#
_entry.id   AF-A0A7W7GUN0-F1
#
_cell.length_a   1.000
_cell.length_b   1.000
_cell.length_c   1.000
_cell.angle_alpha   90.00
_cell.angle_beta   90.00
_cell.angle_gamma   90.00
#
_symmetry.space_group_name_H-M   'P 1'
#
loop_
_entity.id
_entity.type
_entity.pdbx_description
1 polymer ?
#
loop_
_entity_poly.entity_id
_entity_poly.type
_entity_poly.pdbx_seq_one_letter_code
_entity_poly.pdbx_strand_id
1 'polypeptide(L)' 'MARVGEVFLIRDSKNVDADPLAFNREAWEAFVAGVKADEFGRA' A
#
# COMPACT_ATOMS: atom_id res chain seq x y z
N MET A 1 -3.25 -0.41 8.21
CA MET A 1 -3.76 0.21 6.98
C MET A 1 -4.99 1.01 7.35
N ALA A 2 -5.08 2.27 6.92
CA ALA A 2 -6.25 3.12 7.09
C ALA A 2 -6.71 3.62 5.71
N ARG A 3 -8.01 3.87 5.57
CA ARG A 3 -8.58 4.51 4.38
C ARG A 3 -9.13 5.87 4.79
N VAL A 4 -8.63 6.94 4.19
CA VAL A 4 -9.09 8.31 4.44
C VAL A 4 -9.58 8.87 3.13
N GLY A 5 -10.90 9.00 2.98
CA GLY A 5 -11.52 9.33 1.69
C GLY A 5 -11.16 8.30 0.61
N GLU A 6 -10.42 8.75 -0.41
CA GLU A 6 -10.06 7.95 -1.58
C GLU A 6 -8.63 7.40 -1.56
N VAL A 7 -7.86 7.72 -0.53
CA VAL A 7 -6.48 7.27 -0.38
C VAL A 7 -6.33 6.16 0.65
N PHE A 8 -5.41 5.25 0.36
CA PHE A 8 -4.99 4.15 1.21
C PHE A 8 -3.66 4.51 1.87
N LEU A 9 -3.67 4.53 3.21
CA LEU A 9 -2.50 4.88 4.02
C LEU A 9 -1.93 3.62 4.66
N ILE A 10 -0.65 3.36 4.40
CA ILE A 10 0.12 2.25 4.97
C ILE A 10 1.17 2.83 5.89
N ARG A 11 1.05 2.51 7.18
CA ARG A 11 2.03 2.89 8.19
C ARG A 11 3.27 2.02 8.06
N ASP A 12 4.44 2.63 8.11
CA ASP A 12 5.68 1.90 8.34
C ASP A 12 5.75 1.48 9.81
N SER A 13 5.70 0.17 10.07
CA SER A 13 5.80 -0.35 11.44
C SER A 13 7.20 -0.24 12.03
N LYS A 14 8.23 -0.05 11.20
CA LYS A 14 9.62 0.11 11.61
C LYS A 14 9.99 1.56 11.89
N ASN A 15 9.26 2.51 11.30
CA ASN A 15 9.39 3.93 11.58
C ASN A 15 8.00 4.54 11.83
N VAL A 16 7.55 4.37 13.07
CA VAL A 16 6.20 4.68 13.51
C VAL A 16 5.83 6.17 13.48
N ASP A 17 6.83 7.04 13.45
CA ASP A 17 6.73 8.50 13.45
C ASP A 17 6.88 9.10 12.04
N ALA A 18 7.27 8.30 11.04
CA ALA A 18 7.34 8.74 9.66
C ALA A 18 5.95 8.90 9.04
N ASP A 19 5.86 9.78 8.04
CA ASP A 19 4.65 9.96 7.25
C ASP A 19 4.19 8.63 6.62
N PRO A 20 2.89 8.30 6.69
CA PRO A 20 2.36 7.09 6.07
C PRO A 20 2.54 7.09 4.56
N LEU A 21 2.84 5.90 4.00
CA LEU A 21 2.83 5.71 2.55
C LEU A 21 1.39 5.86 2.04
N ALA A 22 1.17 6.77 1.09
CA ALA A 22 -0.15 7.09 0.56
C ALA A 22 -0.30 6.59 -0.89
N PHE A 23 -1.36 5.83 -1.13
CA PHE A 23 -1.73 5.31 -2.44
C PHE A 23 -3.11 5.85 -2.83
N ASN A 24 -3.26 6.30 -4.07
CA ASN A 24 -4.60 6.53 -4.63
C ASN A 24 -5.26 5.17 -4.96
N ARG A 25 -6.54 5.19 -5.34
CA ARG A 25 -7.29 3.96 -5.60
C ARG A 25 -6.70 3.11 -6.72
N GLU A 26 -6.33 3.74 -7.83
CA GLU A 26 -5.80 3.05 -9.00
C GLU A 26 -4.48 2.32 -8.68
N ALA A 27 -3.55 3.01 -8.02
CA ALA A 27 -2.28 2.42 -7.60
C ALA A 27 -2.47 1.29 -6.59
N TRP A 28 -3.44 1.42 -5.69
CA TRP A 28 -3.76 0.38 -4.73
C TRP A 28 -4.35 -0.88 -5.40
N GLU A 29 -5.25 -0.71 -6.36
CA GLU A 29 -5.84 -1.83 -7.10
C GLU A 29 -4.79 -2.54 -7.96
N ALA A 30 -3.91 -1.80 -8.64
CA ALA A 30 -2.79 -2.36 -9.39
C ALA A 30 -1.84 -3.16 -8.47
N PHE A 31 -1.51 -2.62 -7.30
CA PHE A 31 -0.70 -3.31 -6.30
C PHE A 31 -1.35 -4.62 -5.84
N VAL A 32 -2.64 -4.60 -5.49
CA VAL A 32 -3.36 -5.81 -5.05
C VAL A 32 -3.46 -6.83 -6.18
N ALA A 33 -3.65 -6.40 -7.43
CA ALA A 33 -3.65 -7.29 -8.58
C ALA A 33 -2.30 -8.01 -8.74
N GLY A 34 -1.19 -7.27 -8.66
CA GLY A 34 0.14 -7.86 -8.76
C GLY A 34 0.48 -8.80 -7.61
N VAL A 35 0.04 -8.51 -6.37
CA VAL A 35 0.17 -9.45 -5.24
C VAL A 35 -0.60 -10.76 -5.50
N LYS A 36 -1.83 -10.67 -6.03
CA LYS A 36 -2.64 -11.86 -6.35
C LYS A 36 -2.08 -12.67 -7.51
N ALA A 37 -1.41 -12.01 -8.45
CA ALA A 37 -0.74 -12.64 -9.57
C ALA A 37 0.68 -13.16 -9.22
N ASP A 38 1.11 -13.03 -7.96
CA ASP A 38 2.45 -13.40 -7.49
C ASP A 38 3.58 -12.67 -8.24
N GLU A 39 3.30 -11.47 -8.77
CA GLU A 39 4.25 -10.69 -9.59
C GLU A 39 5.45 -10.17 -8.78
N PHE A 40 5.29 -10.03 -7.46
CA PHE A 40 6.30 -9.50 -6.55
C PHE A 40 7.05 -10.61 -5.80
N GLY A 41 7.26 -11.77 -6.43
CA GLY A 41 7.93 -12.93 -5.85
C GLY A 41 9.20 -12.62 -5.03
N ARG A 42 9.58 -13.57 -4.17
CA ARG A 42 10.66 -13.40 -3.17
C ARG A 42 12.01 -13.12 -3.86
N ALA A 43 12.52 -11.90 -3.72
CA ALA A 43 13.90 -11.54 -4.04
C ALA A 43 14.89 -12.24 -3.10
#